data_AF-A0A6M4WVV8-F1
#
_entry.id   AF-A0A6M4WVV8-F1
#
_cell.length_a   1.000
_cell.length_b   1.000
_cell.length_c   1.000
_cell.angle_alpha   90.00
_cell.angle_beta   90.00
_cell.angle_gamma   90.00
#
_symmetry.space_group_name_H-M   'P 1'
#
loop_
_entity.id
_entity.type
_entity.pdbx_description
1 polymer ?
#
loop_
_entity_poly.entity_id
_entity_poly.type
_entity_poly.pdbx_seq_one_letter_code
_entity_poly.pdbx_strand_id
1 'polypeptide(L)'
;MSDRVLLELVNGIGVASSVTADRSGMGVMGRLIANVTGQDHEAQILTFRHLINGQQALVQLSVEANLRSGVTDLALARVSTHLKSVKEVTLAVRDEHDELAGMVGELIQECDARDEYLSRVGQRLSIVELRMAADDFLEIAVTDAERVLDGVPWPYQVILLARQLASGPCGQWDAKQGDTGYRTRIANAVADAIDEVRQAPRHGVQLEGIIDTSWRVLSRTDERRLLAELLDVGLNPQLALAHGPLTQMAALTMELASLPDDSRPDRPAKVALELSRRRVGHLDGGATTRRFVDLAVREQFATVADLWRRR
;
A
#
# COMPACT_ATOMS: atom_id res chain seq x y z
N MET A 1 -15.17 -2.61 75.20
CA MET A 1 -15.55 -2.81 73.79
C MET A 1 -15.12 -1.64 72.89
N SER A 2 -15.21 -0.38 73.32
CA SER A 2 -14.74 0.81 72.58
C SER A 2 -13.27 0.74 72.10
N ASP A 3 -12.35 0.19 72.91
CA ASP A 3 -10.93 0.12 72.53
C ASP A 3 -10.64 -0.87 71.40
N ARG A 4 -11.48 -1.91 71.22
CA ARG A 4 -11.28 -2.92 70.17
C ARG A 4 -11.66 -2.37 68.79
N VAL A 5 -12.71 -1.56 68.72
CA VAL A 5 -13.15 -0.89 67.49
C VAL A 5 -12.16 0.19 67.08
N LEU A 6 -11.64 0.98 68.03
CA LEU A 6 -10.58 1.96 67.76
C LEU A 6 -9.27 1.29 67.33
N LEU A 7 -8.91 0.14 67.92
CA LEU A 7 -7.74 -0.65 67.51
C LEU A 7 -7.90 -1.23 66.10
N GLU A 8 -9.07 -1.77 65.74
CA GLU A 8 -9.33 -2.26 64.38
C GLU A 8 -9.34 -1.14 63.34
N LEU A 9 -9.80 0.06 63.70
CA LEU A 9 -9.79 1.23 62.82
C LEU A 9 -8.37 1.79 62.62
N VAL A 10 -7.58 1.84 63.69
CA VAL A 10 -6.16 2.24 63.62
C VAL A 10 -5.31 1.21 62.87
N ASN A 11 -5.57 -0.09 63.06
CA ASN A 11 -4.91 -1.14 62.26
C ASN A 11 -5.31 -1.08 60.79
N GLY A 12 -6.59 -0.85 60.49
CA GLY A 12 -7.07 -0.70 59.11
C GLY A 12 -6.45 0.51 58.40
N ILE A 13 -6.28 1.62 59.11
CA ILE A 13 -5.63 2.83 58.59
C ILE A 13 -4.11 2.65 58.45
N GLY A 14 -3.46 1.95 59.40
CA GLY A 14 -2.04 1.63 59.33
C GLY A 14 -1.70 0.79 58.10
N VAL A 15 -2.53 -0.23 57.81
CA VAL A 15 -2.39 -1.10 56.63
C VAL A 15 -2.70 -0.36 55.33
N ALA A 16 -3.71 0.52 55.30
CA ALA A 16 -3.99 1.35 54.12
C ALA A 16 -2.84 2.32 53.83
N SER A 17 -2.23 2.92 54.86
CA SER A 17 -1.08 3.81 54.71
C SER A 17 0.17 3.06 54.21
N SER A 18 0.38 1.81 54.65
CA SER A 18 1.52 1.00 54.21
C SER A 18 1.39 0.57 52.75
N VAL A 19 0.16 0.33 52.26
CA VAL A 19 -0.10 0.01 50.84
C VAL A 19 0.15 1.24 49.94
N THR A 20 -0.19 2.44 50.39
CA THR A 20 0.19 3.69 49.69
C THR A 20 1.67 4.01 49.78
N ALA A 21 2.35 3.65 50.88
CA ALA A 21 3.79 3.82 51.01
C ALA A 21 4.57 2.87 50.08
N ASP A 22 4.11 1.62 49.92
CA ASP A 22 4.71 0.64 49.00
C ASP A 22 4.61 1.09 47.53
N ARG A 23 3.57 1.85 47.17
CA ARG A 23 3.40 2.46 45.83
C ARG A 23 4.41 3.56 45.53
N SER A 24 4.97 4.25 46.54
CA SER A 24 5.94 5.33 46.33
C SER A 24 7.36 4.84 46.00
N GLY A 25 7.65 3.55 46.21
CA GLY A 25 8.94 2.92 45.92
C GLY A 25 9.02 2.18 44.57
N MET A 26 7.92 2.03 43.84
CA MET A 26 7.91 1.28 42.57
C MET A 26 8.17 2.18 41.37
N GLY A 27 9.31 1.94 40.70
CA GLY A 27 9.66 2.59 39.43
C GLY A 27 8.60 2.37 38.34
N VAL A 28 8.65 3.18 37.28
CA VAL A 28 7.67 3.21 36.17
C VAL A 28 7.41 1.81 35.58
N MET A 29 8.43 0.95 35.52
CA MET A 29 8.31 -0.41 34.99
C MET A 29 7.58 -1.38 35.92
N GLY A 30 7.66 -1.20 37.24
CA GLY A 30 6.92 -2.00 38.22
C GLY A 30 5.41 -1.73 38.17
N ARG A 31 5.03 -0.48 37.89
CA ARG A 31 3.62 -0.06 37.73
C ARG A 31 2.97 -0.64 36.48
N LEU A 32 3.72 -0.80 35.39
CA LEU A 32 3.22 -1.44 34.17
C LEU A 32 2.99 -2.94 34.36
N ILE A 33 3.86 -3.64 35.08
CA ILE A 33 3.71 -5.08 35.36
C ILE A 33 2.52 -5.33 36.29
N ALA A 34 2.29 -4.49 37.31
CA ALA A 34 1.18 -4.61 38.25
C ALA A 34 -0.21 -4.43 37.58
N ASN A 35 -0.29 -3.60 36.54
CA ASN A 35 -1.51 -3.41 35.75
C ASN A 35 -1.85 -4.63 34.87
N VAL A 36 -0.85 -5.38 34.42
CA VAL A 36 -1.05 -6.58 33.59
C VAL A 36 -1.35 -7.81 34.44
N THR A 37 -0.85 -7.88 35.67
CA THR A 37 -1.06 -9.03 36.58
C THR A 37 -2.37 -8.96 37.37
N GLY A 38 -3.16 -7.89 37.26
CA GLY A 38 -4.44 -7.73 37.95
C GLY A 38 -4.32 -7.33 39.44
N GLN A 39 -3.11 -7.13 39.94
CA GLN A 39 -2.87 -6.71 41.33
C GLN A 39 -3.44 -5.32 41.62
N ASP A 40 -3.54 -4.46 40.60
CA ASP A 40 -4.12 -3.12 40.75
C ASP A 40 -5.64 -3.15 40.94
N HIS A 41 -6.33 -4.14 40.35
CA HIS A 41 -7.76 -4.36 40.57
C HIS A 41 -8.03 -4.91 41.98
N GLU A 42 -7.18 -5.81 42.47
CA GLU A 42 -7.28 -6.36 43.82
C GLU A 42 -6.97 -5.29 44.90
N ALA A 43 -5.98 -4.43 44.65
CA ALA A 43 -5.66 -3.28 45.49
C ALA A 43 -6.79 -2.24 45.50
N GLN A 44 -7.44 -1.97 44.35
CA GLN A 44 -8.62 -1.11 44.30
C GLN A 44 -9.81 -1.71 45.07
N ILE A 45 -10.07 -3.01 44.92
CA ILE A 45 -11.14 -3.71 45.67
C ILE A 45 -10.88 -3.68 47.18
N LEU A 46 -9.62 -3.86 47.60
CA LEU A 46 -9.23 -3.74 49.01
C LEU A 46 -9.44 -2.31 49.52
N THR A 47 -9.05 -1.31 48.72
CA THR A 47 -9.25 0.11 49.08
C THR A 47 -10.73 0.46 49.19
N PHE A 48 -11.57 -0.01 48.26
CA PHE A 48 -13.04 0.15 48.32
C PHE A 48 -13.65 -0.59 49.52
N ARG A 49 -13.21 -1.81 49.83
CA ARG A 49 -13.67 -2.54 51.02
C ARG A 49 -13.29 -1.83 52.30
N HIS A 50 -12.07 -1.28 52.39
CA HIS A 50 -11.65 -0.50 53.55
C HIS A 50 -12.40 0.81 53.68
N LEU A 51 -12.73 1.47 52.56
CA LEU A 51 -13.57 2.67 52.54
C LEU A 51 -14.99 2.36 53.02
N ILE A 52 -15.61 1.29 52.52
CA ILE A 52 -16.95 0.85 52.92
C ILE A 52 -16.98 0.45 54.39
N ASN A 53 -15.98 -0.30 54.85
CA ASN A 53 -15.86 -0.68 56.26
C ASN A 53 -15.62 0.54 57.16
N GLY A 54 -14.84 1.52 56.70
CA GLY A 54 -14.64 2.80 57.37
C GLY A 54 -15.91 3.64 57.45
N GLN A 55 -16.70 3.68 56.36
CA GLN A 55 -18.01 4.34 56.33
C GLN A 55 -19.01 3.66 57.26
N GLN A 56 -19.05 2.32 57.29
CA GLN A 56 -19.89 1.56 58.21
C GLN A 56 -19.47 1.76 59.67
N ALA A 57 -18.17 1.78 59.96
CA ALA A 57 -17.65 2.07 61.29
C ALA A 57 -17.95 3.51 61.74
N LEU A 58 -17.89 4.49 60.83
CA LEU A 58 -18.29 5.88 61.09
C LEU A 58 -19.79 6.02 61.33
N VAL A 59 -20.63 5.27 60.60
CA VAL A 59 -22.08 5.22 60.84
C VAL A 59 -22.38 4.57 62.19
N GLN A 60 -21.72 3.47 62.55
CA GLN A 60 -21.86 2.85 63.87
C GLN A 60 -21.42 3.80 65.00
N LEU A 61 -20.26 4.46 64.85
CA LEU A 61 -19.79 5.49 65.79
C LEU A 61 -20.76 6.67 65.88
N SER A 62 -21.38 7.08 64.78
CA SER A 62 -22.40 8.15 64.77
C SER A 62 -23.66 7.72 65.53
N VAL A 63 -24.12 6.48 65.36
CA VAL A 63 -25.26 5.92 66.10
C VAL A 63 -24.94 5.76 67.59
N GLU A 64 -23.74 5.30 67.93
CA GLU A 64 -23.28 5.10 69.31
C GLU A 64 -23.01 6.45 70.03
N ALA A 65 -22.55 7.47 69.30
CA ALA A 65 -22.42 8.84 69.78
C ALA A 65 -23.79 9.52 69.97
N ASN A 66 -24.77 9.23 69.13
CA ASN A 66 -26.15 9.72 69.28
C ASN A 66 -26.84 9.12 70.53
N LEU A 67 -26.45 7.90 70.95
CA LEU A 67 -26.88 7.26 72.20
C LEU A 67 -26.19 7.82 73.46
N ARG A 68 -25.09 8.58 73.32
CA ARG A 68 -24.34 9.19 74.44
C ARG A 68 -24.24 10.70 74.24
N SER A 69 -25.36 11.39 74.46
CA SER A 69 -25.57 12.83 74.24
C SER A 69 -24.70 13.82 75.08
N GLY A 70 -23.55 13.39 75.62
CA GLY A 70 -22.63 14.22 76.42
C GLY A 70 -21.23 14.43 75.83
N VAL A 71 -20.89 13.80 74.70
CA VAL A 71 -19.57 13.96 74.03
C VAL A 71 -19.76 14.37 72.57
N THR A 72 -20.63 15.35 72.35
CA THR A 72 -21.20 15.66 71.04
C THR A 72 -20.33 16.58 70.20
N ASP A 73 -19.58 17.51 70.77
CA ASP A 73 -18.84 18.51 69.96
C ASP A 73 -17.47 18.03 69.48
N LEU A 74 -16.74 17.27 70.30
CA LEU A 74 -15.40 16.79 69.96
C LEU A 74 -15.43 15.69 68.89
N ALA A 75 -16.42 14.80 68.96
CA ALA A 75 -16.61 13.74 67.98
C ALA A 75 -17.05 14.33 66.63
N LEU A 76 -17.97 15.30 66.65
CA LEU A 76 -18.43 16.00 65.44
C LEU A 76 -17.29 16.82 64.80
N ALA A 77 -16.47 17.49 65.62
CA ALA A 77 -15.29 18.22 65.14
C ALA A 77 -14.26 17.29 64.48
N ARG A 78 -14.00 16.11 65.05
CA ARG A 78 -13.09 15.11 64.44
C ARG A 78 -13.63 14.56 63.13
N VAL A 79 -14.91 14.21 63.07
CA VAL A 79 -15.55 13.71 61.84
C VAL A 79 -15.55 14.79 60.75
N SER A 80 -15.84 16.05 61.10
CA SER A 80 -15.80 17.18 60.17
C SER A 80 -14.39 17.43 59.63
N THR A 81 -13.35 17.36 60.47
CA THR A 81 -11.96 17.51 60.03
C THR A 81 -11.55 16.37 59.10
N HIS A 82 -11.99 15.15 59.39
CA HIS A 82 -11.69 14.00 58.55
C HIS A 82 -12.41 14.05 57.19
N LEU A 83 -13.68 14.47 57.17
CA LEU A 83 -14.41 14.71 55.91
C LEU A 83 -13.79 15.81 55.06
N LYS A 84 -13.27 16.89 55.67
CA LYS A 84 -12.52 17.92 54.95
C LYS A 84 -11.24 17.34 54.33
N SER A 85 -10.47 16.58 55.09
CA SER A 85 -9.25 15.92 54.59
C SER A 85 -9.54 14.94 53.46
N VAL A 86 -10.58 14.10 53.57
CA VAL A 86 -10.99 13.18 52.50
C VAL A 86 -11.44 13.95 51.26
N LYS A 87 -12.21 15.04 51.42
CA LYS A 87 -12.63 15.89 50.30
C LYS A 87 -11.43 16.53 49.59
N GLU A 88 -10.45 17.04 50.33
CA GLU A 88 -9.22 17.63 49.77
C GLU A 88 -8.41 16.59 48.98
N VAL A 89 -8.24 15.38 49.52
CA VAL A 89 -7.56 14.27 48.82
C VAL A 89 -8.34 13.85 47.57
N THR A 90 -9.67 13.77 47.64
CA THR A 90 -10.51 13.40 46.49
C THR A 90 -10.44 14.44 45.37
N LEU A 91 -10.38 15.74 45.72
CA LEU A 91 -10.19 16.82 44.75
C LEU A 91 -8.80 16.75 44.11
N ALA A 92 -7.74 16.54 44.91
CA ALA A 92 -6.38 16.39 44.37
C ALA A 92 -6.25 15.19 43.41
N VAL A 93 -6.82 14.03 43.76
CA VAL A 93 -6.83 12.84 42.90
C VAL A 93 -7.62 13.09 41.61
N ARG A 94 -8.71 13.87 41.67
CA ARG A 94 -9.48 14.25 40.49
C ARG A 94 -8.67 15.19 39.58
N ASP A 95 -7.98 16.17 40.15
CA ASP A 95 -7.14 17.10 39.39
C ASP A 95 -5.98 16.34 38.70
N GLU A 96 -5.35 15.38 39.39
CA GLU A 96 -4.35 14.48 38.81
C GLU A 96 -4.93 13.61 37.68
N HIS A 97 -6.16 13.12 37.83
CA HIS A 97 -6.84 12.36 36.78
C HIS A 97 -7.17 13.21 35.54
N ASP A 98 -7.61 14.45 35.74
CA ASP A 98 -7.92 15.38 34.65
C ASP A 98 -6.62 15.80 33.92
N GLU A 99 -5.51 16.00 34.64
CA GLU A 99 -4.18 16.24 34.05
C GLU A 99 -3.68 15.02 33.26
N LEU A 100 -3.82 13.82 33.80
CA LEU A 100 -3.45 12.58 33.11
C LEU A 100 -4.29 12.35 31.84
N ALA A 101 -5.59 12.65 31.90
CA ALA A 101 -6.47 12.58 30.74
C ALA A 101 -6.07 13.61 29.66
N GLY A 102 -5.64 14.81 30.06
CA GLY A 102 -5.07 15.81 29.17
C GLY A 102 -3.80 15.32 28.46
N MET A 103 -2.83 14.79 29.22
CA MET A 103 -1.59 14.23 28.67
C MET A 103 -1.85 13.06 27.73
N VAL A 104 -2.81 12.17 28.06
CA VAL A 104 -3.20 11.06 27.16
C VAL A 104 -3.85 11.61 25.89
N GLY A 105 -4.68 12.65 25.98
CA GLY A 105 -5.26 13.32 24.82
C GLY A 105 -4.21 13.92 23.88
N GLU A 106 -3.21 14.61 24.44
CA GLU A 106 -2.08 15.15 23.68
C GLU A 106 -1.25 14.04 23.02
N LEU A 107 -0.99 12.94 23.74
CA LEU A 107 -0.26 11.79 23.21
C LEU A 107 -1.01 11.13 22.04
N ILE A 108 -2.34 10.98 22.15
CA ILE A 108 -3.17 10.46 21.06
C ILE A 108 -3.05 11.36 19.82
N GLN A 109 -3.16 12.68 19.99
CA GLN A 109 -3.01 13.63 18.88
C GLN A 109 -1.62 13.58 18.24
N GLU A 110 -0.55 13.43 19.04
CA GLU A 110 0.79 13.30 18.50
C GLU A 110 1.00 11.97 17.76
N CYS A 111 0.40 10.88 18.26
CA CYS A 111 0.40 9.58 17.56
C CYS A 111 -0.33 9.69 16.22
N ASP A 112 -1.54 10.27 16.19
CA ASP A 112 -2.32 10.45 14.95
C ASP A 112 -1.54 11.29 13.92
N ALA A 113 -0.92 12.40 14.35
CA ALA A 113 -0.11 13.25 13.49
C ALA A 113 1.13 12.52 12.93
N ARG A 114 1.76 11.65 13.74
CA ARG A 114 2.89 10.82 13.31
C ARG A 114 2.46 9.75 12.31
N ASP A 115 1.31 9.11 12.51
CA ASP A 115 0.78 8.11 11.59
C ASP A 115 0.46 8.71 10.22
N GLU A 116 -0.14 9.90 10.19
CA GLU A 116 -0.36 10.65 8.94
C GLU A 116 0.96 10.99 8.24
N TYR A 117 1.96 11.43 9.01
CA TYR A 117 3.29 11.74 8.47
C TYR A 117 3.97 10.50 7.89
N LEU A 118 3.98 9.38 8.63
CA LEU A 118 4.56 8.12 8.19
C LEU A 118 3.86 7.58 6.93
N SER A 119 2.53 7.65 6.87
CA SER A 119 1.76 7.29 5.68
C SER A 119 2.16 8.13 4.46
N ARG A 120 2.29 9.45 4.62
CA ARG A 120 2.73 10.35 3.56
C ARG A 120 4.16 10.06 3.09
N VAL A 121 5.07 9.81 4.03
CA VAL A 121 6.46 9.43 3.70
C VAL A 121 6.51 8.09 2.97
N GLY A 122 5.76 7.09 3.44
CA GLY A 122 5.66 5.78 2.81
C GLY A 122 5.12 5.86 1.38
N GLN A 123 4.08 6.66 1.15
CA GLN A 123 3.56 6.90 -0.21
C GLN A 123 4.62 7.53 -1.12
N ARG A 124 5.31 8.57 -0.64
CA ARG A 124 6.40 9.23 -1.40
C ARG A 124 7.53 8.27 -1.72
N LEU A 125 7.95 7.45 -0.76
CA LEU A 125 8.98 6.44 -0.95
C LEU A 125 8.57 5.43 -2.02
N SER A 126 7.34 4.91 -1.96
CA SER A 126 6.84 3.94 -2.96
C SER A 126 6.81 4.49 -4.39
N ILE A 127 6.56 5.80 -4.54
CA ILE A 127 6.58 6.48 -5.85
C ILE A 127 8.01 6.56 -6.36
N VAL A 128 8.97 6.94 -5.51
CA VAL A 128 10.38 7.03 -5.88
C VAL A 128 10.95 5.66 -6.22
N GLU A 129 10.68 4.64 -5.41
CA GLU A 129 11.13 3.26 -5.65
C GLU A 129 10.57 2.70 -6.96
N LEU A 130 9.28 2.92 -7.24
CA LEU A 130 8.69 2.50 -8.50
C LEU A 130 9.32 3.21 -9.70
N ARG A 131 9.62 4.51 -9.56
CA ARG A 131 10.32 5.26 -10.62
C ARG A 131 11.72 4.70 -10.86
N MET A 132 12.49 4.44 -9.80
CA MET A 132 13.83 3.86 -9.91
C MET A 132 13.76 2.49 -10.57
N ALA A 133 12.86 1.61 -10.13
CA ALA A 133 12.66 0.30 -10.74
C ALA A 133 12.26 0.39 -12.23
N ALA A 134 11.44 1.39 -12.60
CA ALA A 134 11.05 1.64 -13.97
C ALA A 134 12.20 2.18 -14.84
N ASP A 135 13.08 3.02 -14.27
CA ASP A 135 14.26 3.55 -14.94
C ASP A 135 15.31 2.45 -15.14
N ASP A 136 15.62 1.67 -14.10
CA ASP A 136 16.56 0.54 -14.15
C ASP A 136 16.08 -0.54 -15.13
N PHE A 137 14.79 -0.89 -15.09
CA PHE A 137 14.22 -1.89 -15.98
C PHE A 137 14.26 -1.44 -17.45
N LEU A 138 14.00 -0.16 -17.71
CA LEU A 138 14.10 0.40 -19.06
C LEU A 138 15.54 0.29 -19.59
N GLU A 139 16.52 0.67 -18.78
CA GLU A 139 17.94 0.61 -19.15
C GLU A 139 18.37 -0.82 -19.47
N ILE A 140 18.05 -1.78 -18.59
CA ILE A 140 18.40 -3.19 -18.77
C ILE A 140 17.73 -3.75 -20.03
N ALA A 141 16.41 -3.56 -20.18
CA ALA A 141 15.66 -4.14 -21.29
C ALA A 141 16.11 -3.58 -22.65
N VAL A 142 16.45 -2.30 -22.72
CA VAL A 142 16.98 -1.67 -23.94
C VAL A 142 18.40 -2.13 -24.24
N THR A 143 19.26 -2.24 -23.23
CA THR A 143 20.66 -2.68 -23.40
C THR A 143 20.73 -4.13 -23.89
N ASP A 144 19.85 -4.99 -23.39
CA ASP A 144 19.81 -6.41 -23.78
C ASP A 144 19.00 -6.68 -25.07
N ALA A 145 18.31 -5.68 -25.63
CA ALA A 145 17.34 -5.87 -26.70
C ALA A 145 17.95 -6.53 -27.94
N GLU A 146 19.09 -6.02 -28.44
CA GLU A 146 19.78 -6.56 -29.63
C GLU A 146 20.19 -8.02 -29.42
N ARG A 147 20.59 -8.39 -28.20
CA ARG A 147 21.03 -9.75 -27.86
C ARG A 147 19.86 -10.72 -27.71
N VAL A 148 18.78 -10.28 -27.06
CA VAL A 148 17.62 -11.14 -26.74
C VAL A 148 16.71 -11.33 -27.94
N LEU A 149 16.61 -10.33 -28.81
CA LEU A 149 15.73 -10.32 -29.98
C LEU A 149 16.48 -10.55 -31.30
N ASP A 150 17.71 -11.07 -31.22
CA ASP A 150 18.50 -11.43 -32.39
C ASP A 150 17.73 -12.39 -33.31
N GLY A 151 17.82 -12.14 -34.62
CA GLY A 151 17.08 -12.90 -35.65
C GLY A 151 15.59 -12.58 -35.78
N VAL A 152 15.00 -11.79 -34.87
CA VAL A 152 13.60 -11.34 -35.01
C VAL A 152 13.55 -10.10 -35.91
N PRO A 153 12.61 -9.95 -36.86
CA PRO A 153 12.57 -8.76 -37.69
C PRO A 153 12.17 -7.52 -36.88
N TRP A 154 12.81 -6.38 -37.15
CA TRP A 154 12.73 -5.17 -36.32
C TRP A 154 11.32 -4.70 -35.92
N PRO A 155 10.26 -4.78 -36.75
CA PRO A 155 8.94 -4.29 -36.31
C PRO A 155 8.37 -5.14 -35.18
N TYR A 156 8.71 -6.42 -35.17
CA TYR A 156 8.31 -7.36 -34.13
C TYR A 156 9.20 -7.22 -32.91
N GLN A 157 10.49 -6.91 -33.08
CA GLN A 157 11.36 -6.54 -31.95
C GLN A 157 10.78 -5.34 -31.18
N VAL A 158 10.36 -4.29 -31.90
CA VAL A 158 9.73 -3.10 -31.33
C VAL A 158 8.46 -3.47 -30.54
N ILE A 159 7.56 -4.28 -31.11
CA ILE A 159 6.32 -4.68 -30.45
C ILE A 159 6.62 -5.52 -29.18
N LEU A 160 7.51 -6.50 -29.28
CA LEU A 160 7.87 -7.38 -28.16
C LEU A 160 8.58 -6.62 -27.03
N LEU A 161 9.53 -5.73 -27.36
CA LEU A 161 10.23 -4.90 -26.39
C LEU A 161 9.26 -3.91 -25.71
N ALA A 162 8.41 -3.24 -26.49
CA ALA A 162 7.38 -2.36 -25.94
C ALA A 162 6.44 -3.12 -25.00
N ARG A 163 6.08 -4.37 -25.34
CA ARG A 163 5.22 -5.23 -24.52
C ARG A 163 5.92 -5.65 -23.22
N GLN A 164 7.20 -6.00 -23.28
CA GLN A 164 8.01 -6.30 -22.10
C GLN A 164 8.07 -5.11 -21.15
N LEU A 165 8.36 -3.92 -21.68
CA LEU A 165 8.38 -2.66 -20.91
C LEU A 165 7.02 -2.35 -20.28
N ALA A 166 5.94 -2.49 -21.05
CA ALA A 166 4.58 -2.25 -20.58
C ALA A 166 4.16 -3.27 -19.50
N SER A 167 4.56 -4.53 -19.63
CA SER A 167 4.21 -5.60 -18.68
C SER A 167 5.05 -5.56 -17.40
N GLY A 168 6.07 -4.70 -17.34
CA GLY A 168 6.97 -4.54 -16.19
C GLY A 168 6.76 -3.25 -15.39
N PRO A 169 7.77 -2.84 -14.60
CA PRO A 169 7.73 -1.63 -13.78
C PRO A 169 7.45 -0.34 -14.56
N CYS A 170 7.90 -0.24 -15.82
CA CYS A 170 7.62 0.94 -16.66
C CYS A 170 6.11 1.13 -16.90
N GLY A 171 5.38 0.06 -17.21
CA GLY A 171 3.93 0.15 -17.39
C GLY A 171 3.19 0.38 -16.09
N GLN A 172 3.67 -0.15 -14.96
CA GLN A 172 3.11 0.15 -13.65
C GLN A 172 3.28 1.65 -13.28
N TRP A 173 4.46 2.21 -13.55
CA TRP A 173 4.74 3.64 -13.38
C TRP A 173 3.83 4.50 -14.27
N ASP A 174 3.75 4.18 -15.56
CA ASP A 174 2.91 4.88 -16.52
C ASP A 174 1.42 4.82 -16.16
N ALA A 175 0.93 3.67 -15.69
CA ALA A 175 -0.47 3.51 -15.27
C ALA A 175 -0.82 4.37 -14.05
N LYS A 176 0.14 4.57 -13.12
CA LYS A 176 -0.05 5.42 -11.94
C LYS A 176 0.04 6.91 -12.25
N GLN A 177 0.98 7.33 -13.11
CA GLN A 177 1.24 8.75 -13.36
C GLN A 177 0.50 9.32 -14.57
N GLY A 178 0.15 8.48 -15.56
CA GLY A 178 -0.48 8.92 -16.81
C GLY A 178 0.41 9.83 -17.67
N ASP A 179 1.73 9.75 -17.52
CA ASP A 179 2.68 10.69 -18.11
C ASP A 179 2.98 10.38 -19.58
N THR A 180 2.39 11.16 -20.48
CA THR A 180 2.66 11.09 -21.93
C THR A 180 4.13 11.38 -22.30
N GLY A 181 4.85 12.15 -21.49
CA GLY A 181 6.28 12.42 -21.66
C GLY A 181 7.11 11.16 -21.41
N TYR A 182 6.75 10.35 -20.42
CA TYR A 182 7.42 9.09 -20.13
C TYR A 182 7.29 8.09 -21.29
N ARG A 183 6.10 7.94 -21.89
CA ARG A 183 5.91 7.10 -23.09
C ARG A 183 6.76 7.57 -24.27
N THR A 184 6.94 8.87 -24.41
CA THR A 184 7.80 9.45 -25.46
C THR A 184 9.27 9.11 -25.21
N ARG A 185 9.73 9.19 -23.95
CA ARG A 185 11.07 8.74 -23.55
C ARG A 185 11.29 7.26 -23.83
N ILE A 186 10.30 6.41 -23.53
CA ILE A 186 10.37 4.97 -23.85
C ILE A 186 10.47 4.75 -25.36
N ALA A 187 9.62 5.42 -26.15
CA ALA A 187 9.68 5.30 -27.60
C ALA A 187 11.01 5.80 -28.19
N ASN A 188 11.63 6.82 -27.59
CA ASN A 188 13.00 7.23 -27.91
C ASN A 188 13.98 6.09 -27.62
N ALA A 189 13.98 5.56 -26.41
CA ALA A 189 14.89 4.50 -26.00
C ALA A 189 14.74 3.24 -26.86
N VAL A 190 13.51 2.81 -27.18
CA VAL A 190 13.25 1.65 -28.05
C VAL A 190 13.76 1.89 -29.48
N ALA A 191 13.57 3.09 -30.03
CA ALA A 191 14.06 3.41 -31.37
C ALA A 191 15.60 3.47 -31.43
N ASP A 192 16.21 3.94 -30.35
CA ASP A 192 17.67 3.99 -30.22
C ASP A 192 18.27 2.62 -29.92
N ALA A 193 17.50 1.67 -29.37
CA ALA A 193 17.93 0.31 -29.06
C ALA A 193 18.07 -0.60 -30.28
N ILE A 194 17.30 -0.34 -31.34
CA ILE A 194 17.15 -1.25 -32.48
C ILE A 194 17.84 -0.65 -33.70
N ASP A 195 18.88 -1.33 -34.17
CA ASP A 195 19.78 -0.82 -35.21
C ASP A 195 19.08 -0.48 -36.52
N GLU A 196 18.22 -1.39 -37.00
CA GLU A 196 17.45 -1.18 -38.23
C GLU A 196 16.49 0.00 -38.11
N VAL A 197 15.97 0.28 -36.91
CA VAL A 197 15.11 1.44 -36.67
C VAL A 197 15.93 2.73 -36.76
N ARG A 198 17.13 2.76 -36.16
CA ARG A 198 18.06 3.89 -36.24
C ARG A 198 18.42 4.22 -37.70
N GLN A 199 18.61 3.19 -38.52
CA GLN A 199 19.04 3.30 -39.91
C GLN A 199 17.87 3.51 -40.90
N ALA A 200 16.62 3.33 -40.47
CA ALA A 200 15.47 3.38 -41.35
C ALA A 200 15.22 4.79 -41.92
N PRO A 201 14.64 4.89 -43.13
CA PRO A 201 14.27 6.17 -43.73
C PRO A 201 13.35 7.00 -42.83
N ARG A 202 13.67 8.28 -42.66
CA ARG A 202 12.88 9.21 -41.83
C ARG A 202 11.54 9.60 -42.46
N HIS A 203 11.30 9.26 -43.74
CA HIS A 203 10.12 9.67 -44.51
C HIS A 203 9.56 8.54 -45.36
N GLY A 204 8.22 8.54 -45.55
CA GLY A 204 7.58 7.88 -46.69
C GLY A 204 7.47 6.36 -46.65
N VAL A 205 7.14 5.75 -45.51
CA VAL A 205 6.87 4.30 -45.45
C VAL A 205 5.40 4.06 -45.10
N GLN A 206 4.80 2.99 -45.65
CA GLN A 206 3.49 2.53 -45.23
C GLN A 206 3.66 1.47 -44.16
N LEU A 207 2.82 1.52 -43.12
CA LEU A 207 2.82 0.55 -42.01
C LEU A 207 2.70 -0.90 -42.54
N GLU A 208 1.82 -1.10 -43.52
CA GLU A 208 1.68 -2.36 -44.25
C GLU A 208 3.02 -2.78 -44.88
N GLY A 209 3.69 -1.88 -45.59
CA GLY A 209 4.97 -2.16 -46.25
C GLY A 209 6.06 -2.55 -45.26
N ILE A 210 6.11 -1.94 -44.07
CA ILE A 210 7.05 -2.30 -43.00
C ILE A 210 6.84 -3.76 -42.57
N ILE A 211 5.59 -4.14 -42.33
CA ILE A 211 5.23 -5.46 -41.82
C ILE A 211 5.33 -6.54 -42.94
N ASP A 212 4.97 -6.18 -44.18
CA ASP A 212 4.99 -7.08 -45.35
C ASP A 212 6.40 -7.45 -45.81
N THR A 213 7.38 -6.55 -45.64
CA THR A 213 8.78 -6.89 -45.96
C THR A 213 9.42 -7.72 -44.86
N SER A 214 8.99 -7.53 -43.61
CA SER A 214 9.66 -8.09 -42.43
C SER A 214 9.38 -9.58 -42.23
N TRP A 215 8.21 -10.11 -42.63
CA TRP A 215 7.94 -11.54 -42.49
C TRP A 215 8.82 -12.41 -43.39
N ARG A 216 9.33 -11.85 -44.49
CA ARG A 216 10.21 -12.54 -45.44
C ARG A 216 11.64 -12.75 -44.90
N VAL A 217 12.03 -11.99 -43.87
CA VAL A 217 13.31 -12.18 -43.17
C VAL A 217 13.34 -13.55 -42.47
N LEU A 218 12.18 -14.02 -42.00
CA LEU A 218 12.02 -15.36 -41.44
C LEU A 218 11.89 -16.38 -42.56
N SER A 219 12.91 -17.22 -42.71
CA SER A 219 13.01 -18.16 -43.82
C SER A 219 12.16 -19.41 -43.61
N ARG A 220 11.92 -19.82 -42.36
CA ARG A 220 11.22 -21.06 -42.02
C ARG A 220 9.79 -20.80 -41.56
N THR A 221 8.87 -21.67 -41.95
CA THR A 221 7.48 -21.64 -41.48
C THR A 221 7.38 -21.73 -39.96
N ASP A 222 8.20 -22.57 -39.32
CA ASP A 222 8.21 -22.74 -37.86
C ASP A 222 8.59 -21.44 -37.13
N GLU A 223 9.52 -20.65 -37.69
CA GLU A 223 9.93 -19.36 -37.11
C GLU A 223 8.78 -18.34 -37.16
N ARG A 224 8.06 -18.29 -38.28
CA ARG A 224 6.89 -17.42 -38.45
C ARG A 224 5.76 -17.81 -37.50
N ARG A 225 5.55 -19.11 -37.32
CA ARG A 225 4.55 -19.64 -36.38
C ARG A 225 4.94 -19.33 -34.93
N LEU A 226 6.19 -19.55 -34.55
CA LEU A 226 6.68 -19.20 -33.22
C LEU A 226 6.48 -17.70 -32.94
N LEU A 227 6.79 -16.84 -33.91
CA LEU A 227 6.56 -15.41 -33.75
C LEU A 227 5.08 -15.03 -33.68
N ALA A 228 4.21 -15.72 -34.43
CA ALA A 228 2.76 -15.57 -34.28
C ALA A 228 2.32 -15.94 -32.85
N GLU A 229 2.81 -17.05 -32.30
CA GLU A 229 2.50 -17.51 -30.94
C GLU A 229 3.03 -16.54 -29.87
N LEU A 230 4.21 -15.93 -30.07
CA LEU A 230 4.73 -14.85 -29.20
C LEU A 230 3.87 -13.58 -29.23
N LEU A 231 3.09 -13.39 -30.30
CA LEU A 231 2.08 -12.34 -30.45
C LEU A 231 0.68 -12.85 -30.09
N ASP A 232 0.60 -13.92 -29.28
CA ASP A 232 -0.60 -14.52 -28.73
C ASP A 232 -1.57 -15.11 -29.77
N VAL A 233 -1.13 -15.36 -31.00
CA VAL A 233 -1.94 -16.06 -32.00
C VAL A 233 -2.17 -17.49 -31.56
N GLY A 234 -3.43 -17.93 -31.56
CA GLY A 234 -3.82 -19.29 -31.20
C GLY A 234 -3.86 -19.56 -29.69
N LEU A 235 -3.54 -18.57 -28.85
CA LEU A 235 -3.76 -18.69 -27.41
C LEU A 235 -5.24 -18.61 -27.06
N ASN A 236 -5.61 -19.23 -25.93
CA ASN A 236 -6.95 -19.09 -25.37
C ASN A 236 -7.21 -17.59 -25.07
N PRO A 237 -8.38 -17.02 -25.43
CA PRO A 237 -8.71 -15.62 -25.15
C PRO A 237 -8.54 -15.18 -23.69
N GLN A 238 -8.59 -16.11 -22.74
CA GLN A 238 -8.34 -15.83 -21.31
C GLN A 238 -6.85 -15.66 -20.97
N LEU A 239 -5.96 -16.19 -21.81
CA LEU A 239 -4.51 -16.13 -21.68
C LEU A 239 -3.90 -15.06 -22.60
N ALA A 240 -4.57 -14.75 -23.71
CA ALA A 240 -4.13 -13.72 -24.64
C ALA A 240 -4.24 -12.32 -24.03
N LEU A 241 -3.19 -11.51 -24.21
CA LEU A 241 -3.29 -10.08 -23.92
C LEU A 241 -4.22 -9.41 -24.93
N ALA A 242 -4.92 -8.37 -24.51
CA ALA A 242 -5.76 -7.62 -25.44
C ALA A 242 -4.88 -6.98 -26.53
N HIS A 243 -5.22 -7.23 -27.79
CA HIS A 243 -4.49 -6.63 -28.91
C HIS A 243 -5.10 -5.30 -29.30
N GLY A 244 -4.27 -4.27 -29.37
CA GLY A 244 -4.62 -3.12 -30.17
C GLY A 244 -4.46 -3.40 -31.67
N PRO A 245 -4.88 -2.47 -32.52
CA PRO A 245 -4.91 -2.68 -33.96
C PRO A 245 -3.55 -3.07 -34.57
N LEU A 246 -2.44 -2.47 -34.11
CA LEU A 246 -1.11 -2.70 -34.67
C LEU A 246 -0.61 -4.11 -34.37
N THR A 247 -0.72 -4.52 -33.11
CA THR A 247 -0.31 -5.86 -32.66
C THR A 247 -1.17 -6.91 -33.33
N GLN A 248 -2.48 -6.68 -33.43
CA GLN A 248 -3.39 -7.58 -34.12
C GLN A 248 -3.00 -7.75 -35.60
N MET A 249 -2.64 -6.65 -36.28
CA MET A 249 -2.17 -6.70 -37.67
C MET A 249 -0.86 -7.49 -37.78
N ALA A 250 0.11 -7.25 -36.91
CA ALA A 250 1.39 -7.96 -36.90
C ALA A 250 1.19 -9.46 -36.65
N ALA A 251 0.37 -9.82 -35.65
CA ALA A 251 -0.01 -11.17 -35.30
C ALA A 251 -0.66 -11.91 -36.49
N LEU A 252 -1.71 -11.32 -37.09
CA LEU A 252 -2.40 -11.89 -38.25
C LEU A 252 -1.48 -12.00 -39.47
N THR A 253 -0.55 -11.07 -39.65
CA THR A 253 0.44 -11.16 -40.75
C THR A 253 1.25 -12.43 -40.60
N MET A 254 1.77 -12.71 -39.39
CA MET A 254 2.57 -13.90 -39.14
C MET A 254 1.76 -15.19 -39.23
N GLU A 255 0.51 -15.18 -38.75
CA GLU A 255 -0.42 -16.30 -38.93
C GLU A 255 -0.61 -16.63 -40.42
N LEU A 256 -0.96 -15.62 -41.24
CA LEU A 256 -1.17 -15.78 -42.67
C LEU A 256 0.12 -16.18 -43.40
N ALA A 257 1.27 -15.62 -43.02
CA ALA A 257 2.58 -15.94 -43.59
C ALA A 257 3.08 -17.36 -43.21
N SER A 258 2.46 -17.99 -42.21
CA SER A 258 2.75 -19.36 -41.78
C SER A 258 1.92 -20.40 -42.52
N LEU A 259 0.93 -20.00 -43.32
CA LEU A 259 0.15 -20.91 -44.14
C LEU A 259 1.01 -21.59 -45.21
N PRO A 260 0.64 -22.79 -45.70
CA PRO A 260 1.28 -23.42 -46.86
C PRO A 260 1.24 -22.51 -48.09
N ASP A 261 2.20 -22.65 -49.00
CA ASP A 261 2.40 -21.70 -50.11
C ASP A 261 1.19 -21.58 -51.07
N ASP A 262 0.36 -22.63 -51.17
CA ASP A 262 -0.87 -22.63 -51.97
C ASP A 262 -2.03 -21.83 -51.35
N SER A 263 -1.98 -21.62 -50.04
CA SER A 263 -3.01 -20.98 -49.23
C SER A 263 -2.57 -19.63 -48.67
N ARG A 264 -1.27 -19.32 -48.76
CA ARG A 264 -0.67 -18.08 -48.29
C ARG A 264 -1.03 -16.93 -49.25
N PRO A 265 -1.60 -15.82 -48.76
CA PRO A 265 -1.79 -14.63 -49.59
C PRO A 265 -0.45 -14.06 -50.07
N ASP A 266 -0.39 -13.51 -51.28
CA ASP A 266 0.81 -12.85 -51.82
C ASP A 266 1.33 -11.70 -50.93
N ARG A 267 0.40 -11.03 -50.24
CA ARG A 267 0.65 -9.89 -49.36
C ARG A 267 -0.06 -10.08 -48.01
N PRO A 268 0.47 -10.93 -47.12
CA PRO A 268 -0.15 -11.25 -45.84
C PRO A 268 -0.46 -10.01 -45.00
N ALA A 269 0.43 -9.01 -44.99
CA ALA A 269 0.24 -7.81 -44.18
C ALA A 269 -0.94 -6.95 -44.64
N LYS A 270 -1.20 -6.92 -45.95
CA LYS A 270 -2.35 -6.20 -46.53
C LYS A 270 -3.66 -6.82 -46.07
N VAL A 271 -3.75 -8.14 -46.18
CA VAL A 271 -4.94 -8.89 -45.74
C VAL A 271 -5.11 -8.74 -44.23
N ALA A 272 -4.04 -8.83 -43.45
CA ALA A 272 -4.06 -8.62 -42.01
C ALA A 272 -4.54 -7.21 -41.61
N LEU A 273 -4.12 -6.16 -42.33
CA LEU A 273 -4.59 -4.79 -42.10
C LEU A 273 -6.08 -4.65 -42.38
N GLU A 274 -6.57 -5.21 -43.49
CA GLU A 274 -8.00 -5.20 -43.84
C GLU A 274 -8.84 -5.95 -42.79
N LEU A 275 -8.38 -7.09 -42.30
CA LEU A 275 -9.04 -7.85 -41.23
C LEU A 275 -9.00 -7.11 -39.89
N SER A 276 -7.87 -6.48 -39.55
CA SER A 276 -7.71 -5.72 -38.31
C SER A 276 -8.62 -4.50 -38.28
N ARG A 277 -8.77 -3.79 -39.41
CA ARG A 277 -9.69 -2.65 -39.56
C ARG A 277 -11.14 -3.02 -39.28
N ARG A 278 -11.57 -4.23 -39.65
CA ARG A 278 -12.92 -4.72 -39.39
C ARG A 278 -13.15 -5.11 -37.92
N ARG A 279 -12.09 -5.46 -37.18
CA ARG A 279 -12.19 -6.01 -35.81
C ARG A 279 -11.90 -4.98 -34.71
N VAL A 280 -10.83 -4.21 -34.84
CA VAL A 280 -10.26 -3.39 -33.74
C VAL A 280 -10.24 -1.89 -34.05
N GLY A 281 -10.47 -1.50 -35.30
CA GLY A 281 -10.63 -0.09 -35.71
C GLY A 281 -9.57 0.40 -36.71
N HIS A 282 -9.58 1.70 -36.99
CA HIS A 282 -8.75 2.29 -38.06
C HIS A 282 -7.29 2.48 -37.65
N LEU A 283 -6.38 1.88 -38.42
CA LEU A 283 -4.97 2.21 -38.45
C LEU A 283 -4.67 3.16 -39.61
N ASP A 284 -4.04 4.29 -39.30
CA ASP A 284 -3.49 5.19 -40.30
C ASP A 284 -2.36 4.48 -41.05
N GLY A 285 -2.54 4.27 -42.35
CA GLY A 285 -1.63 3.47 -43.17
C GLY A 285 -0.29 4.16 -43.48
N GLY A 286 -0.20 5.48 -43.30
CA GLY A 286 1.02 6.26 -43.52
C GLY A 286 1.77 6.48 -42.21
N ALA A 287 2.99 5.94 -42.10
CA ALA A 287 3.82 6.10 -40.90
C ALA A 287 5.31 6.19 -41.24
N THR A 288 6.02 7.08 -40.54
CA THR A 288 7.47 7.00 -40.46
C THR A 288 7.86 5.86 -39.50
N THR A 289 9.10 5.35 -39.56
CA THR A 289 9.60 4.30 -38.65
C THR A 289 9.50 4.72 -37.17
N ARG A 290 10.10 5.86 -36.79
CA ARG A 290 9.30 7.01 -36.37
C ARG A 290 8.03 6.73 -35.54
N ARG A 291 6.93 7.04 -36.22
CA ARG A 291 5.56 6.86 -35.81
C ARG A 291 5.19 5.40 -35.55
N PHE A 292 5.80 4.41 -36.23
CA PHE A 292 5.57 3.00 -35.92
C PHE A 292 5.95 2.67 -34.48
N VAL A 293 7.15 3.09 -34.04
CA VAL A 293 7.62 2.87 -32.67
C VAL A 293 6.71 3.57 -31.66
N ASP A 294 6.36 4.84 -31.92
CA ASP A 294 5.48 5.59 -31.03
C ASP A 294 4.09 4.93 -30.92
N LEU A 295 3.54 4.41 -32.02
CA LEU A 295 2.26 3.69 -32.02
C LEU A 295 2.35 2.37 -31.26
N ALA A 296 3.41 1.59 -31.48
CA ALA A 296 3.62 0.32 -30.78
C ALA A 296 3.73 0.52 -29.27
N VAL A 297 4.56 1.46 -28.82
CA VAL A 297 4.70 1.78 -27.39
C VAL A 297 3.37 2.25 -26.80
N ARG A 298 2.68 3.18 -27.45
CA ARG A 298 1.38 3.68 -26.95
C ARG A 298 0.35 2.57 -26.84
N GLU A 299 0.30 1.69 -27.83
CA GLU A 299 -0.63 0.57 -27.85
C GLU A 299 -0.35 -0.42 -26.72
N GLN A 300 0.90 -0.89 -26.57
CA GLN A 300 1.23 -1.85 -25.51
C GLN A 300 0.96 -1.30 -24.11
N PHE A 301 1.33 -0.04 -23.86
CA PHE A 301 1.08 0.63 -22.58
C PHE A 301 -0.41 0.85 -22.32
N ALA A 302 -1.20 1.15 -23.35
CA ALA A 302 -2.65 1.27 -23.22
C ALA A 302 -3.31 -0.09 -22.89
N THR A 303 -2.88 -1.17 -23.54
CA THR A 303 -3.39 -2.54 -23.30
C THR A 303 -3.24 -2.97 -21.85
N VAL A 304 -2.09 -2.69 -21.23
CA VAL A 304 -1.80 -3.14 -19.86
C VAL A 304 -2.21 -2.15 -18.77
N ALA A 305 -2.55 -0.91 -19.13
CA ALA A 305 -2.90 0.13 -18.16
C ALA A 305 -4.07 -0.31 -17.24
N ASP A 306 -5.08 -0.96 -17.81
CA ASP A 306 -6.22 -1.45 -17.04
C ASP A 306 -5.87 -2.64 -16.14
N LEU A 307 -4.88 -3.45 -16.51
CA LEU A 307 -4.36 -4.52 -15.64
C LEU A 307 -3.68 -3.92 -14.41
N TRP A 308 -2.89 -2.85 -14.61
CA TRP A 308 -2.17 -2.19 -13.52
C TRP A 308 -3.08 -1.35 -12.62
N ARG A 309 -4.14 -0.74 -13.15
CA ARG A 309 -5.10 0.02 -12.33
C ARG A 309 -5.97 -0.86 -11.42
N ARG A 310 -6.11 -2.15 -11.74
CA ARG A 310 -6.89 -3.11 -10.95
C ARG A 310 -6.09 -3.75 -9.81
N ARG A 311 -4.77 -3.56 -9.76
CA ARG A 311 -3.87 -4.06 -8.72
C ARG A 311 -3.55 -2.97 -7.71
#